data_AF-A0A2V9X5Y5-F1
#
_entry.id   AF-A0A2V9X5Y5-F1
#
_cell.length_a   1.000
_cell.length_b   1.000
_cell.length_c   1.000
_cell.angle_alpha   90.00
_cell.angle_beta   90.00
_cell.angle_gamma   90.00
#
_symmetry.space_group_name_H-M   'P 1'
#
loop_
_entity.id
_entity.type
_entity.pdbx_description
1 polymer ?
#
loop_
_entity_poly.entity_id
_entity_poly.type
_entity_poly.pdbx_seq_one_letter_code
_entity_poly.pdbx_strand_id
1 'polypeptide(L)'
;MKVFQASWTATATLALMMAGTLSLGGCDRGRGRVLEVDYVSASQVPLRDQVAAVFKKTGAVKNGDRVEVLERQKRFVRVRTADGTEGWIEQRHLVTQQVYAAFEKLSQQNQDDP
;
A
#
# COMPACT_ATOMS: atom_id res chain seq x y z
N MET A 1 66.42 7.67 -17.03
CA MET A 1 65.67 8.94 -16.80
C MET A 1 64.63 9.02 -17.92
N LYS A 2 63.30 9.03 -17.77
CA LYS A 2 62.38 9.33 -16.67
C LYS A 2 61.18 8.37 -16.76
N VAL A 3 60.84 7.77 -15.63
CA VAL A 3 59.57 7.10 -15.32
C VAL A 3 58.54 8.19 -14.99
N PHE A 4 57.24 7.88 -14.95
CA PHE A 4 56.09 8.68 -14.44
C PHE A 4 55.22 9.45 -15.45
N GLN A 5 54.33 8.73 -16.16
CA GLN A 5 53.16 9.33 -16.82
C GLN A 5 51.87 8.47 -16.71
N ALA A 6 51.83 7.39 -15.91
CA ALA A 6 50.77 6.38 -16.07
C ALA A 6 50.01 5.96 -14.79
N SER A 7 49.79 6.84 -13.81
CA SER A 7 49.05 6.43 -12.59
C SER A 7 47.98 7.39 -12.06
N TRP A 8 47.61 8.46 -12.78
CA TRP A 8 46.67 9.47 -12.24
C TRP A 8 45.26 9.50 -12.86
N THR A 9 44.99 8.74 -13.92
CA THR A 9 43.64 8.70 -14.53
C THR A 9 42.77 7.54 -14.03
N ALA A 10 43.37 6.53 -13.38
CA ALA A 10 42.64 5.34 -12.91
C ALA A 10 41.89 5.55 -11.59
N THR A 11 42.24 6.57 -10.80
CA THR A 11 41.60 6.84 -9.50
C THR A 11 40.33 7.67 -9.61
N ALA A 12 40.23 8.54 -10.62
CA ALA A 12 39.10 9.45 -10.77
C ALA A 12 37.81 8.76 -11.27
N THR A 13 37.94 7.69 -12.07
CA THR A 13 36.78 6.96 -12.60
C THR A 13 36.17 6.00 -11.58
N LEU A 14 36.97 5.41 -10.70
CA LEU A 14 36.47 4.49 -9.66
C LEU A 14 35.63 5.21 -8.59
N ALA A 15 35.98 6.46 -8.26
CA ALA A 15 35.25 7.27 -7.28
C ALA A 15 33.87 7.72 -7.77
N LEU A 16 33.72 7.97 -9.08
CA LEU A 16 32.46 8.44 -9.65
C LEU A 16 31.40 7.32 -9.75
N MET A 17 31.81 6.06 -9.93
CA MET A 17 30.91 4.91 -9.93
C MET A 17 30.43 4.51 -8.53
N MET A 18 31.22 4.75 -7.48
CA MET A 18 30.87 4.41 -6.09
C MET A 18 29.90 5.42 -5.45
N ALA A 19 29.77 6.62 -6.01
CA ALA A 19 28.84 7.65 -5.53
C ALA A 19 27.40 7.49 -6.09
N GLY A 20 27.22 6.77 -7.20
CA GLY A 20 25.90 6.59 -7.84
C GLY A 20 25.01 5.54 -7.20
N THR A 21 25.57 4.61 -6.42
CA THR A 21 24.82 3.50 -5.81
C THR A 21 24.15 3.83 -4.47
N LEU A 22 24.47 4.97 -3.85
CA LEU A 22 23.86 5.38 -2.58
C LEU A 22 22.48 6.05 -2.70
N SER A 23 22.03 6.39 -3.92
CA SER A 23 20.82 7.21 -4.11
C SER A 23 19.50 6.44 -4.14
N LEU A 24 19.51 5.10 -4.11
CA LEU A 24 18.29 4.28 -4.30
C LEU A 24 17.63 3.77 -3.01
N GLY A 25 18.21 4.02 -1.82
CA GLY A 25 17.70 3.51 -0.54
C GLY A 25 16.60 4.36 0.13
N GLY A 26 15.83 5.16 -0.62
CA GLY A 26 15.03 6.26 -0.06
C GLY A 26 13.50 6.17 -0.14
N CYS A 27 12.90 5.14 -0.73
CA CYS A 27 11.50 5.22 -1.17
C CYS A 27 10.40 4.77 -0.18
N ASP A 28 10.67 4.45 1.09
CA ASP A 28 9.61 4.00 2.01
C ASP A 28 9.59 4.65 3.40
N ARG A 29 10.29 5.79 3.59
CA ARG A 29 10.43 6.42 4.92
C ARG A 29 9.16 7.12 5.46
N GLY A 30 7.98 6.87 4.89
CA GLY A 30 6.77 7.63 5.20
C GLY A 30 5.45 6.86 5.21
N ARG A 31 5.41 5.57 4.85
CA ARG A 31 4.17 4.80 4.98
C ARG A 31 3.93 4.48 6.45
N GLY A 32 2.90 5.11 7.03
CA GLY A 32 2.43 4.80 8.37
C GLY A 32 2.16 3.30 8.56
N ARG A 33 2.23 2.84 9.81
CA ARG A 33 2.07 1.42 10.18
C ARG A 33 0.76 0.85 9.65
N VAL A 34 0.85 -0.27 8.94
CA VAL A 34 -0.30 -1.10 8.55
C VAL A 34 -0.59 -2.08 9.69
N LEU A 35 -1.83 -2.11 10.17
CA LEU A 35 -2.28 -3.01 11.21
C LEU A 35 -2.65 -4.38 10.64
N GLU A 36 -3.43 -4.39 9.57
CA GLU A 36 -3.92 -5.59 8.90
C GLU A 36 -4.47 -5.26 7.51
N VAL A 37 -4.98 -6.28 6.83
CA VAL A 37 -5.55 -6.18 5.48
C VAL A 37 -6.99 -6.65 5.54
N ASP A 38 -7.88 -5.80 5.06
CA ASP A 38 -9.31 -6.09 4.92
C ASP A 38 -9.71 -5.98 3.45
N TYR A 39 -10.89 -6.52 3.14
CA TYR A 39 -11.51 -6.44 1.82
C TYR A 39 -12.86 -5.75 1.92
N VAL A 40 -13.17 -4.94 0.91
CA VAL A 40 -14.44 -4.21 0.85
C VAL A 40 -15.56 -5.16 0.45
N SER A 41 -16.63 -5.22 1.24
CA SER A 41 -17.80 -6.07 1.01
C SER A 41 -18.98 -5.33 0.39
N ALA A 42 -19.01 -4.00 0.47
CA ALA A 42 -20.09 -3.19 -0.10
C ALA A 42 -19.90 -2.95 -1.60
N SER A 43 -20.99 -2.83 -2.36
CA SER A 43 -20.93 -2.64 -3.82
C SER A 43 -20.08 -1.43 -4.22
N GLN A 44 -20.32 -0.27 -3.60
CA GLN A 44 -19.48 0.92 -3.73
C GLN A 44 -19.71 1.88 -2.56
N VAL A 45 -18.63 2.40 -1.95
CA VAL A 45 -18.70 3.33 -0.81
C VAL A 45 -17.61 4.41 -0.93
N PRO A 46 -17.92 5.69 -0.67
CA PRO A 46 -16.91 6.74 -0.63
C PRO A 46 -16.01 6.63 0.60
N LEU A 47 -14.72 6.90 0.44
CA LEU A 47 -13.80 7.15 1.55
C LEU A 47 -13.97 8.59 2.03
N ARG A 48 -13.97 8.77 3.35
CA ARG A 48 -14.16 10.07 4.01
C ARG A 48 -12.83 10.64 4.49
N ASP A 49 -12.63 11.94 4.40
CA ASP A 49 -11.46 12.61 5.00
C ASP A 49 -11.46 12.54 6.53
N GLN A 50 -12.64 12.52 7.14
CA GLN A 50 -12.82 12.52 8.60
C GLN A 50 -14.06 11.74 9.07
N VAL A 51 -14.08 11.41 10.36
CA VAL A 51 -15.24 10.81 11.04
C VAL A 51 -16.18 11.92 11.50
N ALA A 52 -17.05 12.37 10.60
CA ALA A 52 -18.06 13.39 10.90
C ALA A 52 -19.34 13.16 10.07
N ALA A 53 -20.43 13.84 10.45
CA ALA A 53 -21.69 13.83 9.71
C ALA A 53 -21.54 14.52 8.33
N VAL A 54 -20.71 15.56 8.26
CA VAL A 54 -20.31 16.25 7.04
C VAL A 54 -18.83 15.97 6.80
N PHE A 55 -18.51 15.45 5.63
CA PHE A 55 -17.16 15.02 5.25
C PHE A 55 -16.92 15.27 3.77
N LYS A 56 -15.64 15.31 3.37
CA LYS A 56 -15.24 15.32 1.97
C LYS A 56 -14.93 13.90 1.52
N LYS A 57 -15.23 13.63 0.25
CA LYS A 57 -14.88 12.36 -0.39
C LYS A 57 -13.41 12.41 -0.82
N THR A 58 -12.57 11.54 -0.25
CA THR A 58 -11.16 11.41 -0.66
C THR A 58 -10.98 10.39 -1.79
N GLY A 59 -11.91 9.43 -1.90
CA GLY A 59 -11.90 8.39 -2.92
C GLY A 59 -13.18 7.58 -2.90
N ALA A 60 -13.23 6.49 -3.66
CA ALA A 60 -14.27 5.48 -3.56
C ALA A 60 -13.65 4.09 -3.71
N VAL A 61 -14.22 3.16 -2.97
CA VAL A 61 -13.88 1.73 -3.04
C VAL A 61 -15.12 0.93 -3.39
N LYS A 62 -14.93 -0.26 -3.94
CA LYS A 62 -15.97 -1.19 -4.39
C LYS A 62 -15.73 -2.59 -3.85
N ASN A 63 -16.72 -3.45 -4.00
CA ASN A 63 -16.64 -4.83 -3.54
C ASN A 63 -15.39 -5.53 -4.11
N GLY A 64 -14.68 -6.27 -3.25
CA GLY A 64 -13.45 -6.98 -3.59
C GLY A 64 -12.18 -6.13 -3.50
N ASP A 65 -12.28 -4.81 -3.35
CA ASP A 65 -11.09 -3.97 -3.19
C ASP A 65 -10.32 -4.35 -1.92
N ARG A 66 -9.02 -4.63 -2.08
CA ARG A 66 -8.09 -4.85 -0.97
C ARG A 66 -7.68 -3.50 -0.37
N VAL A 67 -7.74 -3.39 0.95
CA VAL A 67 -7.33 -2.19 1.66
C VAL A 67 -6.42 -2.52 2.84
N GLU A 68 -5.44 -1.66 3.08
CA GLU A 68 -4.61 -1.69 4.28
C GLU A 68 -5.32 -0.94 5.40
N VAL A 69 -5.52 -1.58 6.54
CA VAL A 69 -6.07 -0.96 7.74
C VAL A 69 -4.96 -0.24 8.48
N LEU A 70 -5.09 1.08 8.61
CA LEU A 70 -4.11 1.93 9.31
C LEU A 70 -4.53 2.18 10.76
N GLU A 71 -5.84 2.31 10.98
CA GLU A 71 -6.40 2.66 12.29
C GLU A 71 -7.86 2.20 12.40
N ARG A 72 -8.28 1.82 13.61
CA ARG A 72 -9.69 1.51 13.93
C ARG A 72 -10.18 2.45 15.03
N GLN A 73 -11.33 3.10 14.81
CA GLN A 73 -12.00 3.97 15.77
C GLN A 73 -13.51 3.72 15.80
N LYS A 74 -14.01 3.11 16.89
CA LYS A 74 -15.44 2.81 17.09
C LYS A 74 -16.05 2.03 15.92
N ARG A 75 -16.76 2.73 15.01
CA ARG A 75 -17.44 2.18 13.84
C ARG A 75 -16.73 2.47 12.52
N PHE A 76 -15.63 3.21 12.57
CA PHE A 76 -14.88 3.66 11.42
C PHE A 76 -13.49 3.07 11.41
N VAL A 77 -12.98 2.84 10.21
CA VAL A 77 -11.66 2.28 9.96
C VAL A 77 -10.98 3.20 8.98
N ARG A 78 -9.78 3.69 9.32
CA ARG A 78 -8.94 4.42 8.39
C ARG A 78 -8.18 3.41 7.56
N VAL A 79 -8.34 3.51 6.26
CA VAL A 79 -7.76 2.58 5.31
C VAL A 79 -6.89 3.30 4.29
N ARG A 80 -5.97 2.55 3.68
CA ARG A 80 -5.22 2.93 2.48
C ARG A 80 -5.50 1.95 1.36
N THR A 81 -5.88 2.46 0.20
CA THR A 81 -6.06 1.67 -1.02
C THR A 81 -4.72 1.42 -1.73
N ALA A 82 -4.70 0.52 -2.70
CA ALA A 82 -3.47 0.15 -3.42
C ALA A 82 -2.82 1.33 -4.19
N ASP A 83 -3.62 2.31 -4.61
CA ASP A 83 -3.15 3.55 -5.26
C ASP A 83 -2.60 4.59 -4.25
N GLY A 84 -2.64 4.29 -2.95
CA GLY A 84 -2.16 5.16 -1.88
C GLY A 84 -3.22 6.13 -1.34
N THR A 85 -4.46 6.10 -1.84
CA THR A 85 -5.54 6.95 -1.31
C THR A 85 -5.89 6.53 0.12
N GLU A 86 -5.94 7.49 1.04
CA GLU A 86 -6.33 7.25 2.43
C GLU A 86 -7.71 7.85 2.75
N GLY A 87 -8.44 7.20 3.63
CA GLY A 87 -9.68 7.75 4.19
C GLY A 87 -10.39 6.80 5.14
N TRP A 88 -11.45 7.31 5.74
CA TRP A 88 -12.30 6.59 6.67
C TRP A 88 -13.46 5.91 5.97
N ILE A 89 -13.71 4.66 6.34
CA ILE A 89 -14.86 3.85 5.91
C ILE A 89 -15.54 3.23 7.13
N GLU A 90 -16.83 2.95 7.06
CA GLU A 90 -17.52 2.24 8.14
C GLU A 90 -17.11 0.76 8.16
N GLN A 91 -16.84 0.22 9.35
CA GLN A 91 -16.38 -1.16 9.55
C GLN A 91 -17.30 -2.21 8.92
N ARG A 92 -18.62 -1.97 8.86
CA ARG A 92 -19.59 -2.88 8.25
C ARG A 92 -19.40 -3.11 6.74
N HIS A 93 -18.61 -2.27 6.09
CA HIS A 93 -18.28 -2.39 4.66
C HIS A 93 -16.97 -3.13 4.44
N LEU A 94 -16.34 -3.63 5.50
CA LEU A 94 -15.10 -4.39 5.46
C LEU A 94 -15.34 -5.80 5.99
N VAL A 95 -14.63 -6.74 5.39
CA VAL A 95 -14.47 -8.10 5.91
C VAL A 95 -12.99 -8.39 6.08
N THR A 96 -12.66 -9.20 7.07
CA THR A 96 -11.26 -9.58 7.31
C THR A 96 -10.76 -10.47 6.19
N GLN A 97 -9.44 -10.51 6.01
CA GLN A 97 -8.80 -11.41 5.05
C GLN A 97 -9.24 -12.88 5.21
N GLN A 98 -9.47 -13.35 6.45
CA GLN A 98 -9.91 -14.72 6.71
C GLN A 98 -11.31 -14.98 6.16
N VAL A 99 -12.24 -14.05 6.40
CA VAL A 99 -13.62 -14.15 5.90
C VAL A 99 -13.64 -14.09 4.37
N TYR A 100 -12.88 -13.16 3.77
CA TYR A 100 -12.75 -13.06 2.32
C TYR A 100 -12.21 -14.36 1.70
N ALA A 101 -11.13 -14.93 2.26
CA ALA A 101 -10.54 -16.18 1.77
C ALA A 101 -11.50 -17.38 1.90
N ALA A 102 -12.31 -17.43 2.96
CA ALA A 102 -13.32 -18.46 3.12
C ALA A 102 -14.40 -18.38 2.04
N PHE A 103 -14.87 -17.17 1.71
CA PHE A 103 -15.83 -16.96 0.62
C PHE A 103 -15.25 -17.34 -0.75
N GLU A 104 -14.01 -16.96 -1.04
CA GLU A 104 -13.32 -17.35 -2.28
C GLU A 104 -13.23 -18.87 -2.42
N LYS A 105 -12.84 -19.57 -1.34
CA LYS A 105 -12.78 -21.04 -1.33
C LYS A 105 -14.15 -21.68 -1.58
N LEU A 106 -15.20 -21.17 -0.94
CA LEU A 106 -16.56 -21.65 -1.15
C LEU A 106 -17.02 -21.40 -2.59
N SER A 107 -16.71 -20.23 -3.16
CA SER A 107 -17.06 -19.93 -4.54
C SER A 107 -16.37 -20.88 -5.52
N GLN A 108 -15.10 -21.22 -5.27
CA GLN A 108 -14.36 -22.18 -6.11
C GLN A 108 -14.95 -23.59 -6.02
N GLN A 109 -15.35 -24.03 -4.83
CA GLN A 109 -15.95 -25.35 -4.64
C GLN A 109 -17.29 -25.52 -5.36
N ASN A 110 -18.13 -24.48 -5.37
CA ASN A 110 -19.42 -24.53 -6.05
C ASN A 110 -19.33 -24.24 -7.57
N GLN A 111 -18.17 -23.83 -8.10
CA GLN A 111 -18.01 -23.63 -9.55
C GLN A 111 -18.08 -24.96 -10.32
N ASP A 112 -17.76 -26.07 -9.65
CA ASP A 112 -17.78 -27.42 -10.22
C ASP A 112 -19.10 -28.16 -9.94
N ASP A 113 -20.04 -27.55 -9.23
CA ASP A 113 -21.37 -28.12 -8.97
C ASP A 113 -22.32 -27.81 -10.16
N PRO A 114 -22.98 -28.84 -10.75
CA PRO A 114 -23.77 -28.72 -11.99
C PRO A 114 -25.11 -27.98 -11.84
#